data_AF-A0A8J6MKD4-F1
#
_entry.id   AF-A0A8J6MKD4-F1
#
_cell.length_a   1.000
_cell.length_b   1.000
_cell.length_c   1.000
_cell.angle_alpha   90.00
_cell.angle_beta   90.00
_cell.angle_gamma   90.00
#
_symmetry.space_group_name_H-M   'P 1'
#
loop_
_entity.id
_entity.type
_entity.pdbx_description
1 polymer ?
#
loop_
_entity_poly.entity_id
_entity_poly.type
_entity_poly.pdbx_seq_one_letter_code
_entity_poly.pdbx_strand_id
1 'polypeptide(L)'
;MQNPLKVKVAGIHLAGPNSTKTTLVIMTGQLGEGNLKISGIYDRMGTVNRLFSDDRLFEVLRAESPDRVMIDSPLSVPPCVACTRPSCPGVNACEDIAVAYMQKLVDTKGGKRKRKPMNPQTQRIWDVKEWYHWHPSLQEPTYSANKAPLVVRGLTLQRRLRSLEEPIQLYETSVPHALSVFVEQLELAREIGYQYRAFGIGRERRQAFIKALMKAGVVDGSKMEDVTATVETFSAFVTAVMAGLEVKGRVSRPENEFFSNQGWVYLPELNPVLRSPEPLIN
;
A
#
# COMPACT_ATOMS: atom_id res chain seq x y z
N MET A 1 -35.10 9.16 -0.02
CA MET A 1 -34.05 8.13 -0.17
C MET A 1 -32.89 8.77 -0.93
N GLN A 2 -31.77 9.04 -0.26
CA GLN A 2 -30.57 9.55 -0.93
C GLN A 2 -30.01 8.46 -1.85
N ASN A 3 -29.74 8.81 -3.09
CA ASN A 3 -29.14 7.91 -4.07
C ASN A 3 -27.80 7.41 -3.49
N PRO A 4 -27.61 6.10 -3.26
CA PRO A 4 -26.36 5.61 -2.68
C PRO A 4 -25.23 5.95 -3.66
N LEU A 5 -24.30 6.80 -3.21
CA LEU A 5 -23.16 7.24 -4.02
C LEU A 5 -22.40 6.00 -4.52
N LYS A 6 -22.48 5.78 -5.83
CA LYS A 6 -21.68 4.78 -6.53
C LYS A 6 -20.25 5.29 -6.55
N VAL A 7 -19.34 4.51 -5.98
CA VAL A 7 -17.91 4.81 -6.00
C VAL A 7 -17.20 4.00 -7.05
N LYS A 8 -16.18 4.60 -7.66
CA LYS A 8 -15.20 3.98 -8.54
C LYS A 8 -13.83 4.09 -7.88
N VAL A 9 -13.20 2.96 -7.60
CA VAL A 9 -11.89 2.91 -6.96
C VAL A 9 -10.92 2.09 -7.80
N ALA A 10 -9.64 2.37 -7.63
CA ALA A 10 -8.57 1.76 -8.39
C ALA A 10 -7.45 1.24 -7.48
N GLY A 11 -6.87 0.11 -7.88
CA GLY A 11 -5.74 -0.51 -7.21
C GLY A 11 -4.61 -0.83 -8.19
N ILE A 12 -3.40 -0.40 -7.84
CA ILE A 12 -2.21 -0.52 -8.69
C ILE A 12 -1.22 -1.49 -8.06
N HIS A 13 -0.73 -2.43 -8.87
CA HIS A 13 0.50 -3.16 -8.61
C HIS A 13 1.58 -2.72 -9.62
N LEU A 14 2.64 -2.07 -9.13
CA LEU A 14 3.80 -1.73 -9.96
C LEU A 14 4.78 -2.90 -10.02
N ALA A 15 5.13 -3.32 -11.23
CA ALA A 15 6.22 -4.26 -11.45
C ALA A 15 7.59 -3.55 -11.58
N GLY A 16 8.68 -4.29 -11.72
CA GLY A 16 9.98 -3.68 -12.01
C GLY A 16 10.00 -2.93 -13.36
N PRO A 17 10.96 -2.00 -13.59
CA PRO A 17 11.00 -1.14 -14.77
C PRO A 17 11.06 -1.91 -16.11
N ASN A 18 11.68 -3.09 -16.11
CA ASN A 18 11.80 -3.95 -17.29
C ASN A 18 10.70 -5.04 -17.34
N SER A 19 9.73 -4.99 -16.43
CA SER A 19 8.67 -5.98 -16.35
C SER A 19 7.40 -5.47 -17.02
N THR A 20 6.75 -6.34 -17.77
CA THR A 20 5.45 -6.04 -18.36
C THR A 20 4.30 -6.17 -17.37
N LYS A 21 4.55 -6.66 -16.14
CA LYS A 21 3.54 -7.14 -15.20
C LYS A 21 2.91 -6.03 -14.33
N THR A 22 2.99 -4.77 -14.75
CA THR A 22 2.26 -3.70 -14.06
C THR A 22 0.77 -3.94 -14.28
N THR A 23 -0.01 -3.98 -13.22
CA THR A 23 -1.43 -4.36 -13.28
C THR A 23 -2.28 -3.33 -12.55
N LEU A 24 -3.44 -3.02 -13.12
CA LEU A 24 -4.44 -2.13 -12.55
C LEU A 24 -5.78 -2.85 -12.46
N VAL A 25 -6.46 -2.71 -11.33
CA VAL A 25 -7.83 -3.18 -11.11
C VAL A 25 -8.73 -1.99 -10.81
N ILE A 26 -9.85 -1.89 -11.52
CA ILE A 26 -10.91 -0.91 -11.27
C ILE A 26 -12.10 -1.65 -10.66
N MET A 27 -12.61 -1.11 -9.56
CA MET A 27 -13.80 -1.60 -8.89
C MET A 27 -14.85 -0.50 -8.81
N THR A 28 -16.12 -0.88 -8.91
CA THR A 28 -17.25 0.01 -8.65
C THR A 28 -18.18 -0.61 -7.64
N GLY A 29 -18.79 0.17 -6.77
CA GLY A 29 -19.73 -0.35 -5.79
C GLY A 29 -20.52 0.75 -5.11
N GLN A 30 -21.43 0.37 -4.22
CA GLN A 30 -22.14 1.33 -3.38
C GLN A 30 -21.48 1.40 -2.00
N LEU A 31 -21.33 2.61 -1.47
CA LEU A 31 -20.67 2.79 -0.16
C LEU A 31 -21.43 2.08 0.99
N GLY A 32 -22.76 2.00 0.92
CA GLY A 32 -23.60 1.39 1.95
C GLY A 32 -23.84 -0.13 1.84
N GLU A 33 -23.81 -0.71 0.63
CA GLU A 33 -24.20 -2.11 0.41
C GLU A 33 -23.05 -3.13 0.58
N GLY A 34 -21.85 -2.65 0.89
CA GLY A 34 -20.69 -3.52 1.15
C GLY A 34 -19.99 -4.07 -0.09
N ASN A 35 -20.65 -4.20 -1.24
CA ASN A 35 -20.12 -5.04 -2.33
C ASN A 35 -19.38 -4.27 -3.44
N LEU A 36 -18.05 -4.18 -3.37
CA LEU A 36 -17.24 -3.70 -4.49
C LEU A 36 -17.20 -4.75 -5.61
N LYS A 37 -17.51 -4.32 -6.82
CA LYS A 37 -17.57 -5.13 -8.04
C LYS A 37 -16.40 -4.82 -8.95
N ILE A 38 -15.73 -5.82 -9.51
CA ILE A 38 -14.60 -5.58 -10.41
C ILE A 38 -15.11 -5.18 -11.80
N SER A 39 -15.00 -3.90 -12.15
CA SER A 39 -15.43 -3.39 -13.46
C SER A 39 -14.35 -3.56 -14.53
N GLY A 40 -13.07 -3.47 -14.17
CA GLY A 40 -11.96 -3.57 -15.13
C GLY A 40 -10.71 -4.21 -14.55
N ILE A 41 -10.01 -4.99 -15.37
CA ILE A 41 -8.67 -5.54 -15.08
C ILE A 41 -7.78 -5.22 -16.28
N TYR A 42 -6.74 -4.43 -16.05
CA TYR A 42 -5.72 -4.08 -17.03
C TYR A 42 -4.44 -4.80 -16.64
N ASP A 43 -4.33 -6.05 -17.06
CA ASP A 43 -3.16 -6.89 -16.77
C ASP A 43 -2.04 -6.66 -17.79
N ARG A 44 -0.81 -6.91 -17.33
CA ARG A 44 0.42 -6.83 -18.12
C ARG A 44 0.54 -5.55 -18.95
N MET A 45 0.44 -4.40 -18.29
CA MET A 45 0.67 -3.08 -18.91
C MET A 45 2.15 -2.85 -19.21
N GLY A 46 2.77 -3.71 -20.02
CA GLY A 46 4.11 -3.54 -20.53
C GLY A 46 4.19 -2.51 -21.66
N THR A 47 5.40 -2.30 -22.16
CA THR A 47 5.65 -1.40 -23.29
C THR A 47 4.92 -1.90 -24.53
N VAL A 48 4.03 -1.08 -25.10
CA VAL A 48 3.32 -1.35 -26.36
C VAL A 48 3.48 -0.13 -27.24
N ASN A 49 3.89 -0.32 -28.50
CA ASN A 49 4.07 0.77 -29.46
C ASN A 49 4.91 1.94 -28.94
N ARG A 50 6.00 1.65 -28.22
CA ARG A 50 6.93 2.63 -27.57
C ARG A 50 6.38 3.41 -26.38
N LEU A 51 5.13 3.20 -25.96
CA LEU A 51 4.59 3.77 -24.72
C LEU A 51 5.09 2.97 -23.52
N PHE A 52 5.66 3.64 -22.52
CA PHE A 52 6.06 2.97 -21.29
C PHE A 52 4.84 2.50 -20.49
N SER A 53 5.05 1.52 -19.62
CA SER A 53 4.02 0.99 -18.72
C SER A 53 3.32 2.09 -17.90
N ASP A 54 4.08 3.06 -17.41
CA ASP A 54 3.57 4.20 -16.65
C ASP A 54 2.75 5.19 -17.49
N ASP A 55 3.04 5.33 -18.79
CA ASP A 55 2.23 6.14 -19.70
C ASP A 55 0.85 5.52 -19.88
N ARG A 56 0.81 4.20 -20.12
CA ARG A 56 -0.46 3.47 -20.27
C ARG A 56 -1.28 3.52 -18.98
N LEU A 57 -0.64 3.34 -17.83
CA LEU A 57 -1.29 3.43 -16.53
C LEU A 57 -1.86 4.83 -16.29
N PHE A 58 -1.11 5.89 -16.61
CA PHE A 58 -1.59 7.27 -16.53
C PHE A 58 -2.82 7.50 -17.43
N GLU A 59 -2.78 7.05 -18.69
CA GLU A 59 -3.89 7.21 -19.63
C GLU A 59 -5.16 6.51 -19.16
N VAL A 60 -5.04 5.27 -18.66
CA VAL A 60 -6.20 4.53 -18.12
C VAL A 60 -6.77 5.22 -16.88
N LEU A 61 -5.92 5.66 -15.94
CA LEU A 61 -6.39 6.36 -14.74
C LEU A 61 -7.07 7.69 -15.08
N ARG A 62 -6.53 8.43 -16.05
CA ARG A 62 -7.13 9.67 -16.57
C ARG A 62 -8.48 9.42 -17.22
N ALA A 63 -8.62 8.34 -17.99
CA ALA A 63 -9.87 8.01 -18.66
C ALA A 63 -10.93 7.46 -17.68
N GLU A 64 -10.50 6.67 -16.70
CA GLU A 64 -11.41 6.09 -15.71
C GLU A 64 -11.84 7.09 -14.63
N SER A 65 -11.01 8.08 -14.31
CA SER A 65 -11.24 9.08 -13.24
C SER A 65 -11.78 8.46 -11.94
N PRO A 66 -11.06 7.52 -11.31
CA PRO A 66 -11.49 6.90 -10.06
C PRO A 66 -11.50 7.91 -8.90
N ASP A 67 -12.47 7.79 -7.99
CA ASP A 67 -12.60 8.59 -6.77
C ASP A 67 -11.44 8.37 -5.78
N ARG A 68 -10.84 7.17 -5.85
CA ARG A 68 -9.71 6.79 -5.00
C ARG A 68 -8.79 5.80 -5.69
N VAL A 69 -7.49 6.02 -5.55
CA VAL A 69 -6.46 5.14 -6.09
C VAL A 69 -5.47 4.75 -5.01
N MET A 70 -5.26 3.45 -4.83
CA MET A 70 -4.20 2.92 -3.97
C MET A 70 -3.14 2.15 -4.74
N ILE A 71 -1.94 2.13 -4.20
CA ILE A 71 -0.76 1.55 -4.84
C ILE A 71 0.09 0.76 -3.83
N ASP A 72 0.58 -0.42 -4.24
CA ASP A 72 1.53 -1.25 -3.49
C ASP A 72 2.99 -0.79 -3.73
N SER A 73 3.24 0.50 -3.50
CA SER A 73 4.57 1.10 -3.66
C SER A 73 4.70 2.34 -2.79
N PRO A 74 5.87 2.58 -2.19
CA PRO A 74 6.08 3.81 -1.46
C PRO A 74 5.94 5.07 -2.30
N LEU A 75 5.22 6.06 -1.75
CA LEU A 75 5.00 7.37 -2.36
C LEU A 75 5.82 8.49 -1.71
N SER A 76 6.85 8.10 -0.95
CA SER A 76 7.82 9.00 -0.31
C SER A 76 9.16 8.29 -0.21
N VAL A 77 10.23 9.08 -0.19
CA VAL A 77 11.59 8.58 -0.01
C VAL A 77 12.00 8.69 1.47
N PRO A 78 12.99 7.90 1.94
CA PRO A 78 13.60 8.08 3.25
C PRO A 78 14.16 9.50 3.46
N PRO A 79 14.27 9.99 4.72
CA PRO A 79 14.68 11.36 5.00
C PRO A 79 16.07 11.69 4.46
N CYS A 80 17.04 10.76 4.48
CA CYS A 80 18.36 11.03 3.90
C CYS A 80 18.35 11.10 2.37
N VAL A 81 17.40 10.44 1.70
CA VAL A 81 17.23 10.52 0.24
C VAL A 81 16.50 11.82 -0.16
N ALA A 82 15.60 12.32 0.70
CA ALA A 82 14.95 13.63 0.52
C ALA A 82 15.85 14.83 0.87
N CYS A 83 16.97 14.59 1.56
CA CYS A 83 17.81 15.64 2.10
C CYS A 83 18.43 16.52 0.99
N THR A 84 18.30 17.84 1.14
CA THR A 84 18.84 18.83 0.21
C THR A 84 20.03 19.62 0.78
N ARG A 85 20.51 19.27 1.98
CA ARG A 85 21.64 19.95 2.61
C ARG A 85 22.91 19.79 1.76
N PRO A 86 23.73 20.84 1.63
CA PRO A 86 24.97 20.77 0.85
C PRO A 86 26.04 19.89 1.49
N SER A 87 26.02 19.73 2.83
CA SER A 87 26.93 18.87 3.58
C SER A 87 26.15 18.05 4.61
N CYS A 88 26.45 16.75 4.68
CA CYS A 88 25.81 15.83 5.62
C CYS A 88 26.66 15.73 6.91
N PRO A 89 26.10 16.07 8.09
CA PRO A 89 26.82 15.93 9.36
C PRO A 89 26.96 14.47 9.83
N GLY A 90 26.37 13.51 9.10
CA GLY A 90 26.23 12.13 9.52
C GLY A 90 24.99 11.89 10.38
N VAL A 91 24.53 10.64 10.45
CA VAL A 91 23.25 10.26 11.09
C VAL A 91 23.19 10.70 12.55
N ASN A 92 24.23 10.45 13.34
CA ASN A 92 24.26 10.73 14.78
C ASN A 92 24.21 12.23 15.12
N ALA A 93 24.67 13.10 14.21
CA ALA A 93 24.67 14.55 14.37
C ALA A 93 23.61 15.23 13.48
N CYS A 94 22.68 14.46 12.90
CA CYS A 94 21.67 14.98 12.02
C CYS A 94 20.51 15.58 12.82
N GLU A 95 20.29 16.88 12.67
CA GLU A 95 19.17 17.61 13.28
C GLU A 95 17.88 17.56 12.46
N ASP A 96 17.83 16.74 11.40
CA ASP A 96 16.57 16.52 10.69
C ASP A 96 15.56 15.84 11.62
N ILE A 97 14.36 16.41 11.71
CA ILE A 97 13.34 15.99 12.67
C ILE A 97 12.91 14.52 12.47
N ALA A 98 12.86 14.04 11.23
CA ALA A 98 12.53 12.65 10.96
C ALA A 98 13.65 11.70 11.40
N VAL A 99 14.91 12.08 11.13
CA VAL A 99 16.08 11.30 11.57
C VAL A 99 16.16 11.25 13.10
N ALA A 100 16.01 12.39 13.77
CA ALA A 100 16.02 12.47 15.23
C ALA A 100 14.88 11.65 15.86
N TYR A 101 13.68 11.69 15.26
CA TYR A 101 12.55 10.88 15.71
C TYR A 101 12.82 9.38 15.59
N MET A 102 13.35 8.94 14.44
CA MET A 102 13.73 7.53 14.24
C MET A 102 14.79 7.07 15.26
N GLN A 103 15.75 7.93 15.62
CA GLN A 103 16.75 7.61 16.66
C GLN A 103 16.09 7.40 18.02
N LYS A 104 15.19 8.32 18.41
CA LYS A 104 14.41 8.19 19.65
C LYS A 104 13.58 6.90 19.68
N LEU A 105 12.99 6.49 18.55
CA LEU A 105 12.25 5.22 18.46
C LEU A 105 13.14 4.00 18.74
N VAL A 106 14.34 3.95 18.17
CA VAL A 106 15.28 2.83 18.39
C VAL A 106 15.79 2.80 19.82
N ASP A 107 16.08 3.97 20.41
CA ASP A 107 16.58 4.06 21.78
C ASP A 107 15.55 3.62 22.82
N THR A 108 14.27 3.97 22.60
CA THR A 108 13.16 3.64 23.50
C THR A 108 12.67 2.19 23.37
N LYS A 109 12.57 1.65 22.15
CA LYS A 109 12.10 0.26 21.91
C LYS A 109 13.22 -0.79 22.03
N GLY A 110 14.48 -0.39 21.98
CA GLY A 110 15.63 -1.28 21.94
C GLY A 110 16.23 -1.59 23.31
N GLY A 111 15.73 -2.61 24.01
CA GLY A 111 16.49 -3.25 25.10
C GLY A 111 17.89 -3.67 24.60
N LYS A 112 18.91 -3.71 25.49
CA LYS A 112 20.35 -3.86 25.17
C LYS A 112 20.74 -4.98 24.17
N ARG A 113 19.87 -5.97 23.92
CA ARG A 113 20.10 -7.13 23.02
C ARG A 113 19.34 -7.10 21.68
N LYS A 114 18.47 -6.11 21.39
CA LYS A 114 17.59 -6.10 20.18
C LYS A 114 17.63 -4.82 19.35
N ARG A 115 18.67 -4.00 19.48
CA ARG A 115 18.86 -2.80 18.65
C ARG A 115 19.31 -3.23 17.24
N LYS A 116 18.36 -3.50 16.33
CA LYS A 116 18.66 -3.43 14.91
C LYS A 116 18.87 -1.95 14.59
N PRO A 117 19.96 -1.58 13.89
CA PRO A 117 20.19 -0.18 13.56
C PRO A 117 19.10 0.30 12.61
N MET A 118 18.52 1.47 12.92
CA MET A 118 17.81 2.23 11.90
C MET A 118 18.77 2.63 10.78
N ASN A 119 18.26 2.72 9.57
CA ASN A 119 18.97 3.16 8.39
C ASN A 119 18.14 4.24 7.70
N PRO A 120 18.32 5.53 8.05
CA PRO A 120 17.55 6.63 7.46
C PRO A 120 17.83 6.86 5.97
N GLN A 121 18.81 6.16 5.39
CA GLN A 121 19.05 6.12 3.95
C GLN A 121 18.11 5.17 3.20
N THR A 122 17.54 4.17 3.87
CA THR A 122 16.66 3.17 3.24
C THR A 122 15.29 3.03 3.91
N GLN A 123 15.13 3.54 5.13
CA GLN A 123 13.92 3.43 5.93
C GLN A 123 13.24 4.79 6.16
N ARG A 124 11.91 4.79 6.15
CA ARG A 124 11.08 5.89 6.66
C ARG A 124 10.75 5.70 8.14
N ILE A 125 10.14 6.72 8.74
CA ILE A 125 9.61 6.65 10.11
C ILE A 125 8.64 5.47 10.25
N TRP A 126 7.74 5.29 9.27
CA TRP A 126 6.79 4.18 9.25
C TRP A 126 7.52 2.83 9.37
N ASP A 127 8.55 2.60 8.55
CA ASP A 127 9.32 1.35 8.57
C ASP A 127 9.92 1.07 9.95
N VAL A 128 10.51 2.08 10.60
CA VAL A 128 11.14 1.93 11.92
C VAL A 128 10.11 1.72 13.02
N LYS A 129 9.00 2.46 12.98
CA LYS A 129 7.90 2.35 13.95
C LYS A 129 7.30 0.96 13.94
N GLU A 130 7.07 0.43 12.74
CA GLU A 130 6.37 -0.81 12.45
C GLU A 130 7.28 -2.05 12.50
N TRP A 131 8.60 -1.87 12.39
CA TRP A 131 9.58 -2.94 12.18
C TRP A 131 9.40 -4.17 13.09
N TYR A 132 9.13 -3.93 14.37
CA TYR A 132 9.04 -4.98 15.38
C TYR A 132 7.64 -5.61 15.52
N HIS A 133 6.61 -5.02 14.92
CA HIS A 133 5.25 -5.53 14.95
C HIS A 133 5.04 -6.64 13.89
N TRP A 134 5.86 -6.64 12.83
CA TRP A 134 5.69 -7.54 11.70
C TRP A 134 6.63 -8.74 11.71
N HIS A 135 6.17 -9.84 11.11
CA HIS A 135 6.98 -11.03 10.87
C HIS A 135 8.26 -10.65 10.08
N PRO A 136 9.42 -11.26 10.37
CA PRO A 136 10.70 -10.89 9.72
C PRO A 136 10.68 -10.86 8.19
N SER A 137 9.85 -11.69 7.54
CA SER A 137 9.70 -11.70 6.08
C SER A 137 9.03 -10.44 5.50
N LEU A 138 8.40 -9.62 6.34
CA LEU A 138 7.75 -8.36 5.95
C LEU A 138 8.60 -7.13 6.25
N GLN A 139 9.74 -7.32 6.93
CA GLN A 139 10.66 -6.26 7.33
C GLN A 139 11.57 -5.85 6.15
N GLU A 140 10.98 -5.41 5.04
CA GLU A 140 11.70 -4.84 3.90
C GLU A 140 11.70 -3.30 3.98
N PRO A 141 12.87 -2.64 3.96
CA PRO A 141 12.93 -1.17 3.94
C PRO A 141 12.22 -0.55 2.73
N THR A 142 11.62 0.63 2.92
CA THR A 142 10.95 1.42 1.86
C THR A 142 11.80 1.59 0.61
N TYR A 143 13.10 1.80 0.78
CA TYR A 143 14.04 2.08 -0.31
C TYR A 143 15.10 0.99 -0.44
N SER A 144 14.66 -0.28 -0.36
CA SER A 144 15.49 -1.45 -0.66
C SER A 144 15.86 -1.51 -2.15
N ALA A 145 16.80 -2.38 -2.52
CA ALA A 145 17.16 -2.61 -3.93
C ALA A 145 15.96 -3.00 -4.82
N ASN A 146 14.98 -3.71 -4.27
CA ASN A 146 13.78 -4.13 -5.00
C ASN A 146 12.70 -3.04 -5.03
N LYS A 147 12.63 -2.19 -4.00
CA LYS A 147 11.59 -1.16 -3.85
C LYS A 147 11.97 0.18 -4.45
N ALA A 148 13.24 0.58 -4.43
CA ALA A 148 13.69 1.89 -4.90
C ALA A 148 13.22 2.23 -6.34
N PRO A 149 13.29 1.33 -7.33
CA PRO A 149 12.73 1.60 -8.66
C PRO A 149 11.21 1.84 -8.64
N LEU A 150 10.48 1.14 -7.77
CA LEU A 150 9.02 1.29 -7.63
C LEU A 150 8.66 2.62 -6.95
N VAL A 151 9.49 3.10 -6.01
CA VAL A 151 9.32 4.41 -5.38
C VAL A 151 9.44 5.51 -6.42
N VAL A 152 10.47 5.46 -7.28
CA VAL A 152 10.67 6.46 -8.34
C VAL A 152 9.50 6.44 -9.33
N ARG A 153 9.04 5.26 -9.75
CA ARG A 153 7.86 5.12 -10.61
C ARG A 153 6.59 5.68 -9.96
N GLY A 154 6.32 5.31 -8.71
CA GLY A 154 5.18 5.79 -7.94
C GLY A 154 5.16 7.32 -7.78
N LEU A 155 6.30 7.92 -7.43
CA LEU A 155 6.45 9.37 -7.32
C LEU A 155 6.26 10.08 -8.66
N THR A 156 6.80 9.52 -9.75
CA THR A 156 6.65 10.08 -11.10
C THR A 156 5.20 10.04 -11.55
N LEU A 157 4.53 8.90 -11.35
CA LEU A 157 3.10 8.75 -11.64
C LEU A 157 2.25 9.72 -10.80
N GLN A 158 2.52 9.82 -9.50
CA GLN A 158 1.83 10.76 -8.62
C GLN A 158 1.96 12.22 -9.08
N ARG A 159 3.15 12.64 -9.51
CA ARG A 159 3.39 14.00 -10.04
C ARG A 159 2.55 14.27 -11.30
N ARG A 160 2.52 13.31 -12.23
CA ARG A 160 1.73 13.43 -13.47
C ARG A 160 0.22 13.45 -13.20
N LEU A 161 -0.26 12.59 -12.33
CA LEU A 161 -1.69 12.54 -11.97
C LEU A 161 -2.14 13.82 -11.25
N ARG A 162 -1.26 14.47 -10.47
CA ARG A 162 -1.53 15.76 -9.84
C ARG A 162 -1.55 16.94 -10.80
N SER A 163 -0.97 16.81 -12.00
CA SER A 163 -0.97 17.87 -13.01
C SER A 163 -2.17 17.81 -13.96
N LEU A 164 -3.11 16.89 -13.74
CA LEU A 164 -4.39 16.87 -14.44
C LEU A 164 -5.25 18.06 -14.00
N GLU A 165 -6.18 18.49 -14.88
CA GLU A 165 -7.18 19.51 -14.54
C GLU A 165 -8.03 19.09 -13.33
N GLU A 166 -8.39 17.80 -13.29
CA GLU A 166 -8.94 17.13 -12.10
C GLU A 166 -7.85 16.22 -11.50
N PRO A 167 -7.14 16.67 -10.45
CA PRO A 167 -6.01 15.93 -9.90
C PRO A 167 -6.41 14.59 -9.30
N ILE A 168 -5.68 13.53 -9.66
CA ILE A 168 -5.82 12.21 -9.02
C ILE A 168 -4.72 12.03 -7.99
N GLN A 169 -5.11 11.78 -6.74
CA GLN A 169 -4.21 11.51 -5.63
C GLN A 169 -4.00 10.00 -5.45
N LEU A 170 -2.75 9.54 -5.40
CA LEU A 170 -2.41 8.17 -5.03
C LEU A 170 -2.26 8.06 -3.51
N TYR A 171 -2.67 6.92 -2.97
CA TYR A 171 -2.53 6.56 -1.56
C TYR A 171 -1.75 5.26 -1.45
N GLU A 172 -0.84 5.20 -0.48
CA GLU A 172 0.05 4.06 -0.34
C GLU A 172 -0.55 2.98 0.55
N THR A 173 -0.49 1.73 0.11
CA THR A 173 -0.68 0.58 0.99
C THR A 173 0.46 -0.40 0.75
N SER A 174 0.53 -1.44 1.57
CA SER A 174 1.47 -2.53 1.38
C SER A 174 0.70 -3.85 1.38
N VAL A 175 0.66 -4.53 0.25
CA VAL A 175 -0.13 -5.76 0.10
C VAL A 175 0.26 -6.82 1.15
N PRO A 176 1.55 -7.11 1.43
CA PRO A 176 1.91 -8.04 2.48
C PRO A 176 1.39 -7.63 3.87
N HIS A 177 1.52 -6.36 4.26
CA HIS A 177 1.04 -5.88 5.56
C HIS A 177 -0.49 -5.86 5.64
N ALA A 178 -1.16 -5.37 4.61
CA ALA A 178 -2.62 -5.37 4.52
C ALA A 178 -3.20 -6.79 4.61
N LEU A 179 -2.59 -7.76 3.93
CA LEU A 179 -2.99 -9.16 4.01
C LEU A 179 -2.79 -9.74 5.41
N SER A 180 -1.68 -9.43 6.09
CA SER A 180 -1.49 -9.86 7.48
C SER A 180 -2.59 -9.35 8.41
N VAL A 181 -2.98 -8.07 8.27
CA VAL A 181 -4.07 -7.49 9.05
C VAL A 181 -5.43 -8.08 8.68
N PHE A 182 -5.72 -8.25 7.39
CA PHE A 182 -6.96 -8.88 6.97
C PHE A 182 -7.08 -10.32 7.47
N VAL A 183 -6.00 -11.10 7.41
CA VAL A 183 -5.99 -12.49 7.86
C VAL A 183 -6.35 -12.59 9.34
N GLU A 184 -5.88 -11.65 10.17
CA GLU A 184 -6.29 -11.54 11.56
C GLU A 184 -7.76 -11.15 11.70
N GLN A 185 -8.20 -10.07 11.03
CA GLN A 185 -9.56 -9.55 11.14
C GLN A 185 -10.66 -10.47 10.57
N LEU A 186 -10.29 -11.35 9.63
CA LEU A 186 -11.17 -12.34 9.01
C LEU A 186 -11.00 -13.74 9.61
N GLU A 187 -10.20 -13.88 10.68
CA GLU A 187 -9.96 -15.16 11.38
C GLU A 187 -9.45 -16.28 10.44
N LEU A 188 -8.56 -15.91 9.52
CA LEU A 188 -7.98 -16.82 8.54
C LEU A 188 -6.68 -17.44 9.03
N ALA A 189 -6.30 -18.55 8.41
CA ALA A 189 -5.01 -19.19 8.63
C ALA A 189 -3.86 -18.23 8.26
N ARG A 190 -2.89 -18.05 9.17
CA ARG A 190 -1.77 -17.08 9.04
C ARG A 190 -0.99 -17.25 7.74
N GLU A 191 -0.91 -18.48 7.26
CA GLU A 191 -0.22 -18.87 6.03
C GLU A 191 -0.77 -18.15 4.80
N ILE A 192 -2.05 -17.76 4.79
CA ILE A 192 -2.64 -17.00 3.67
C ILE A 192 -1.89 -15.67 3.46
N GLY A 193 -1.49 -14.99 4.54
CA GLY A 193 -0.79 -13.70 4.47
C GLY A 193 0.61 -13.79 3.86
N TYR A 194 1.28 -14.94 3.97
CA TYR A 194 2.67 -15.10 3.55
C TYR A 194 2.85 -16.01 2.32
N GLN A 195 1.91 -16.92 2.06
CA GLN A 195 2.01 -17.93 0.99
C GLN A 195 1.17 -17.58 -0.25
N TYR A 196 0.50 -16.42 -0.30
CA TYR A 196 -0.27 -16.00 -1.49
C TYR A 196 0.57 -15.88 -2.78
N ARG A 197 1.90 -15.74 -2.63
CA ARG A 197 2.86 -15.71 -3.74
C ARG A 197 3.52 -17.06 -4.03
N ALA A 198 3.33 -18.07 -3.16
CA ALA A 198 4.03 -19.33 -3.26
C ALA A 198 3.60 -20.13 -4.51
N PHE A 199 4.56 -20.77 -5.16
CA PHE A 199 4.30 -21.65 -6.29
C PHE A 199 3.46 -22.87 -5.86
N GLY A 200 2.55 -23.33 -6.71
CA GLY A 200 1.63 -24.44 -6.44
C GLY A 200 0.42 -24.06 -5.58
N ILE A 201 0.64 -23.51 -4.38
CA ILE A 201 -0.45 -23.26 -3.41
C ILE A 201 -0.99 -21.83 -3.41
N GLY A 202 -0.26 -20.87 -4.01
CA GLY A 202 -0.60 -19.45 -3.91
C GLY A 202 -1.98 -19.11 -4.48
N ARG A 203 -2.41 -19.76 -5.56
CA ARG A 203 -3.74 -19.54 -6.16
C ARG A 203 -4.87 -19.90 -5.19
N GLU A 204 -4.75 -21.03 -4.51
CA GLU A 204 -5.74 -21.48 -3.52
C GLU A 204 -5.80 -20.50 -2.33
N ARG A 205 -4.64 -20.01 -1.86
CA ARG A 205 -4.59 -19.00 -0.79
C ARG A 205 -5.27 -17.69 -1.19
N ARG A 206 -5.05 -17.23 -2.43
CA ARG A 206 -5.71 -16.04 -2.99
C ARG A 206 -7.23 -16.24 -3.10
N GLN A 207 -7.68 -17.41 -3.55
CA GLN A 207 -9.11 -17.75 -3.61
C GLN A 207 -9.76 -17.80 -2.22
N ALA A 208 -9.10 -18.43 -1.25
CA ALA A 208 -9.57 -18.49 0.13
C ALA A 208 -9.74 -17.09 0.74
N PHE A 209 -8.77 -16.20 0.48
CA PHE A 209 -8.83 -14.80 0.89
C PHE A 209 -10.03 -14.06 0.29
N ILE A 210 -10.25 -14.15 -1.03
CA ILE A 210 -11.38 -13.47 -1.69
C ILE A 210 -12.72 -14.00 -1.17
N LYS A 211 -12.86 -15.32 -0.99
CA LYS A 211 -14.07 -15.91 -0.41
C LYS A 211 -14.37 -15.37 0.99
N ALA A 212 -13.34 -15.10 1.79
CA ALA A 212 -13.51 -14.49 3.11
C ALA A 212 -13.99 -13.02 3.00
N LEU A 213 -13.41 -12.24 2.08
CA LEU A 213 -13.90 -10.87 1.82
C LEU A 213 -15.34 -10.84 1.30
N MET A 214 -15.73 -11.82 0.47
CA MET A 214 -17.12 -11.97 0.01
C MET A 214 -18.05 -12.29 1.18
N LYS A 215 -17.67 -13.22 2.07
CA LYS A 215 -18.44 -13.56 3.27
C LYS A 215 -18.58 -12.34 4.20
N ALA A 216 -17.56 -11.50 4.28
CA ALA A 216 -17.57 -10.25 5.03
C ALA A 216 -18.33 -9.10 4.32
N GLY A 217 -18.87 -9.35 3.11
CA GLY A 217 -19.60 -8.35 2.33
C GLY A 217 -18.73 -7.16 1.93
N VAL A 218 -17.46 -7.38 1.59
CA VAL A 218 -16.51 -6.33 1.14
C VAL A 218 -16.43 -6.27 -0.39
N VAL A 219 -16.56 -7.42 -1.05
CA VAL A 219 -16.42 -7.57 -2.51
C VAL A 219 -17.45 -8.55 -3.04
N ASP A 220 -17.80 -8.41 -4.32
CA ASP A 220 -18.50 -9.47 -5.04
C ASP A 220 -17.55 -10.56 -5.56
N GLY A 221 -18.10 -11.73 -5.87
CA GLY A 221 -17.34 -12.87 -6.38
C GLY A 221 -17.27 -13.00 -7.91
N SER A 222 -17.77 -12.03 -8.67
CA SER A 222 -18.08 -12.19 -10.11
C SER A 222 -16.84 -12.45 -10.99
N LYS A 223 -15.65 -12.00 -10.57
CA LYS A 223 -14.38 -12.18 -11.30
C LYS A 223 -13.28 -12.81 -10.46
N MET A 224 -13.66 -13.71 -9.54
CA MET A 224 -12.69 -14.36 -8.64
C MET A 224 -11.60 -15.14 -9.39
N GLU A 225 -11.95 -15.80 -10.50
CA GLU A 225 -10.97 -16.57 -11.28
C GLU A 225 -9.89 -15.66 -11.90
N ASP A 226 -10.32 -14.55 -12.51
CA ASP A 226 -9.42 -13.57 -13.14
C ASP A 226 -8.47 -12.94 -12.13
N VAL A 227 -8.99 -12.53 -10.98
CA VAL A 227 -8.18 -11.88 -9.94
C VAL A 227 -7.15 -12.81 -9.34
N THR A 228 -7.47 -14.10 -9.21
CA THR A 228 -6.59 -15.08 -8.56
C THR A 228 -5.59 -15.72 -9.51
N ALA A 229 -5.72 -15.47 -10.82
CA ALA A 229 -4.88 -16.04 -11.86
C ALA A 229 -3.39 -15.73 -11.67
N THR A 230 -3.05 -14.48 -11.34
CA THR A 230 -1.66 -14.02 -11.14
C THR A 230 -1.47 -13.36 -9.78
N VAL A 231 -0.22 -13.25 -9.33
CA VAL A 231 0.10 -12.54 -8.08
C VAL A 231 -0.12 -11.04 -8.25
N GLU A 232 0.16 -10.54 -9.45
CA GLU A 232 0.14 -9.14 -9.82
C GLU A 232 -1.30 -8.61 -9.88
N THR A 233 -2.22 -9.34 -10.52
CA THR A 233 -3.66 -9.01 -10.52
C THR A 233 -4.25 -9.09 -9.12
N PHE A 234 -3.88 -10.11 -8.34
CA PHE A 234 -4.33 -10.21 -6.95
C PHE A 234 -3.82 -9.06 -6.08
N SER A 235 -2.57 -8.66 -6.25
CA SER A 235 -1.99 -7.53 -5.50
C SER A 235 -2.71 -6.23 -5.86
N ALA A 236 -2.96 -5.98 -7.16
CA ALA A 236 -3.75 -4.84 -7.62
C ALA A 236 -5.20 -4.88 -7.12
N PHE A 237 -5.80 -6.07 -6.99
CA PHE A 237 -7.11 -6.23 -6.39
C PHE A 237 -7.11 -5.88 -4.89
N VAL A 238 -6.13 -6.36 -4.12
CA VAL A 238 -6.02 -6.03 -2.69
C VAL A 238 -5.87 -4.52 -2.51
N THR A 239 -5.08 -3.85 -3.34
CA THR A 239 -4.98 -2.38 -3.29
C THR A 239 -6.28 -1.69 -3.68
N ALA A 240 -7.04 -2.21 -4.65
CA ALA A 240 -8.35 -1.65 -5.00
C ALA A 240 -9.38 -1.81 -3.87
N VAL A 241 -9.36 -2.94 -3.16
CA VAL A 241 -10.15 -3.15 -1.93
C VAL A 241 -9.76 -2.12 -0.87
N MET A 242 -8.46 -1.90 -0.66
CA MET A 242 -7.97 -0.90 0.29
C MET A 242 -8.42 0.52 -0.09
N ALA A 243 -8.44 0.87 -1.39
CA ALA A 243 -8.98 2.14 -1.86
C ALA A 243 -10.47 2.28 -1.52
N GLY A 244 -11.27 1.23 -1.72
CA GLY A 244 -12.68 1.22 -1.36
C GLY A 244 -12.94 1.31 0.15
N LEU A 245 -12.09 0.67 0.97
CA LEU A 245 -12.15 0.81 2.43
C LEU A 245 -11.78 2.23 2.87
N GLU A 246 -10.82 2.87 2.21
CA GLU A 246 -10.41 4.23 2.55
C GLU A 246 -11.53 5.25 2.30
N VAL A 247 -12.27 5.12 1.18
CA VAL A 247 -13.45 5.97 0.93
C VAL A 247 -14.52 5.77 2.02
N LYS A 248 -14.61 4.57 2.61
CA LYS A 248 -15.51 4.27 3.73
C LYS A 248 -14.94 4.65 5.10
N GLY A 249 -13.73 5.20 5.17
CA GLY A 249 -13.05 5.48 6.43
C GLY A 249 -12.65 4.25 7.23
N ARG A 250 -12.54 3.07 6.60
CA ARG A 250 -12.24 1.77 7.23
C ARG A 250 -10.77 1.36 7.03
N VAL A 251 -9.88 2.30 7.26
CA VAL A 251 -8.43 2.12 7.17
C VAL A 251 -7.73 2.90 8.28
N SER A 252 -6.54 2.45 8.66
CA SER A 252 -5.68 3.15 9.59
C SER A 252 -5.36 4.58 9.10
N ARG A 253 -5.33 5.53 10.02
CA ARG A 253 -5.00 6.93 9.75
C ARG A 253 -3.68 7.32 10.44
N PRO A 254 -2.89 8.22 9.84
CA PRO A 254 -1.74 8.80 10.52
C PRO A 254 -2.22 9.58 11.75
N GLU A 255 -1.42 9.56 12.83
CA GLU A 255 -1.77 10.24 14.09
C GLU A 255 -1.85 11.76 13.93
N ASN A 256 -1.06 12.33 13.02
CA ASN A 256 -0.97 13.74 12.75
C ASN A 256 -0.34 14.01 11.37
N GLU A 257 -0.26 15.29 11.00
CA GLU A 257 0.28 15.73 9.72
C GLU A 257 1.77 15.39 9.54
N PHE A 258 2.54 15.35 10.64
CA PHE A 258 3.94 14.95 10.58
C PHE A 258 4.07 13.53 10.03
N PHE A 259 3.28 12.56 10.51
CA PHE A 259 3.33 11.20 9.96
C PHE A 259 2.77 11.10 8.54
N SER A 260 1.74 11.87 8.18
CA SER A 260 1.24 11.86 6.80
C SER A 260 2.30 12.35 5.82
N ASN A 261 3.05 13.39 6.19
CA ASN A 261 4.08 13.99 5.35
C ASN A 261 5.33 13.12 5.20
N GLN A 262 5.54 12.17 6.13
CA GLN A 262 6.68 11.24 6.10
C GLN A 262 6.37 9.93 5.35
N GLY A 263 5.18 9.82 4.75
CA GLY A 263 4.71 8.61 4.09
C GLY A 263 3.95 7.70 5.04
N TRP A 264 2.65 7.53 4.75
CA TRP A 264 1.77 6.66 5.51
C TRP A 264 1.35 5.44 4.69
N VAL A 265 1.45 4.26 5.28
CA VAL A 265 0.92 3.02 4.70
C VAL A 265 -0.44 2.73 5.32
N TYR A 266 -1.49 2.80 4.51
CA TYR A 266 -2.84 2.49 4.93
C TYR A 266 -3.02 0.98 5.13
N LEU A 267 -3.58 0.59 6.28
CA LEU A 267 -3.89 -0.79 6.65
C LEU A 267 -5.40 -0.94 6.90
N PRO A 268 -6.01 -2.10 6.65
CA PRO A 268 -7.46 -2.26 6.71
C PRO A 268 -7.99 -2.24 8.15
N GLU A 269 -9.19 -1.71 8.33
CA GLU A 269 -9.94 -1.74 9.60
C GLU A 269 -11.38 -2.22 9.32
N LEU A 270 -11.53 -3.53 9.07
CA LEU A 270 -12.85 -4.14 8.88
C LEU A 270 -13.64 -4.13 10.19
N ASN A 271 -13.03 -4.51 11.29
CA ASN A 271 -13.63 -4.40 12.60
C ASN A 271 -13.02 -3.15 13.24
N PRO A 272 -13.78 -2.07 13.51
CA PRO A 272 -13.27 -0.97 14.29
C PRO A 272 -13.06 -1.50 15.72
N VAL A 273 -11.89 -2.08 15.96
CA VAL A 273 -11.42 -2.33 17.32
C VAL A 273 -11.24 -0.94 17.92
N LEU A 274 -11.90 -0.67 19.03
CA LEU A 274 -11.57 0.43 19.93
C LEU A 274 -10.08 0.30 20.24
N ARG A 275 -9.21 0.99 19.48
CA ARG A 275 -7.79 1.04 19.82
C ARG A 275 -7.74 1.66 21.21
N SER A 276 -7.38 0.87 22.21
CA SER A 276 -7.02 1.40 23.52
C SER A 276 -5.99 2.51 23.26
N PRO A 277 -6.15 3.70 23.87
CA PRO A 277 -5.21 4.79 23.64
C PRO A 277 -3.81 4.26 23.93
N GLU A 278 -2.93 4.30 22.92
CA GLU A 278 -1.51 4.07 23.16
C GLU A 278 -1.05 5.06 24.24
N PRO A 279 -0.17 4.65 25.16
CA PRO A 279 0.29 5.54 26.20
C PRO A 279 0.90 6.78 25.55
N LEU A 280 0.40 7.96 25.94
CA LEU A 280 0.97 9.25 25.57
C LEU A 280 2.46 9.21 25.91
N ILE A 281 3.30 9.21 24.87
CA ILE A 281 4.74 9.40 25.04
C ILE A 281 4.91 10.89 25.33
N ASN A 282 4.95 11.23 26.62
CA ASN A 282 5.41 12.54 27.11
C ASN A 282 6.91 12.71 26.80
#